data_AF-A0A1D2MBP9-F1
#
_entry.id   AF-A0A1D2MBP9-F1
#
_cell.length_a   1.000
_cell.length_b   1.000
_cell.length_c   1.000
_cell.angle_alpha   90.00
_cell.angle_beta   90.00
_cell.angle_gamma   90.00
#
_symmetry.space_group_name_H-M   'P 1'
#
loop_
_entity.id
_entity.type
_entity.pdbx_description
1 polymer ?
#
loop_
_entity_poly.entity_id
_entity_poly.type
_entity_poly.pdbx_seq_one_letter_code
_entity_poly.pdbx_strand_id
1 'polypeptide(L)'
;MTSKPGFEGNAAAVHFWSAQVGGYFFELPPALLEYLYTFEISRAVKSPKVAVDLFVAANKYEIQPLQDKLAKMILERRIGWFHITPTLDLFLCVRKLGKTTTNDELKRKIGQVLKWNGKELIMQSEGYQRLVVDDVNAAKELCAAISSAD
;
A
#
# COMPACT_ATOMS: atom_id res chain seq x y z
N MET A 1 14.44 40.69 14.60
CA MET A 1 15.29 39.54 15.00
C MET A 1 14.56 38.26 14.63
N THR A 2 15.07 37.54 13.64
CA THR A 2 14.52 36.29 13.10
C THR A 2 14.91 35.11 14.00
N SER A 3 13.95 34.49 14.70
CA SER A 3 14.17 33.23 15.39
C SER A 3 13.93 32.06 14.44
N LYS A 4 15.01 31.35 14.08
CA LYS A 4 14.97 30.07 13.35
C LYS A 4 14.26 29.01 14.20
N PRO A 5 13.39 28.16 13.64
CA PRO A 5 12.97 26.95 14.33
C PRO A 5 14.11 25.93 14.28
N GLY A 6 14.60 25.54 15.46
CA GLY A 6 15.63 24.53 15.64
C GLY A 6 15.09 23.13 15.39
N PHE A 7 15.83 22.35 14.60
CA PHE A 7 15.67 20.90 14.51
C PHE A 7 16.31 20.26 15.74
N GLU A 8 15.52 19.78 16.70
CA GLU A 8 16.00 18.83 17.71
C GLU A 8 15.79 17.41 17.16
N GLY A 9 16.86 16.86 16.60
CA GLY A 9 16.89 15.48 16.12
C GLY A 9 17.11 14.51 17.28
N ASN A 10 16.09 13.70 17.60
CA ASN A 10 16.28 12.49 18.39
C ASN A 10 16.66 11.34 17.44
N ALA A 11 17.83 10.75 17.67
CA ALA A 11 18.50 9.80 16.77
C ALA A 11 17.83 8.42 16.63
N ALA A 12 16.62 8.23 17.17
CA ALA A 12 15.88 6.96 17.09
C ALA A 12 14.85 6.89 15.93
N ALA A 13 14.56 7.99 15.24
CA ALA A 13 13.49 8.08 14.24
C ALA A 13 14.00 8.11 12.78
N VAL A 14 14.97 7.27 12.42
CA VAL A 14 15.64 7.31 11.10
C VAL A 14 14.78 6.84 9.92
N HIS A 15 13.50 6.51 10.12
CA HIS A 15 12.63 5.96 9.07
C HIS A 15 11.39 6.80 8.72
N PHE A 16 11.10 7.87 9.47
CA PHE A 16 9.92 8.72 9.23
C PHE A 16 10.28 10.20 9.34
N TRP A 17 9.90 10.98 8.32
CA TRP A 17 9.98 12.43 8.41
C TRP A 17 8.70 12.94 9.07
N SER A 18 8.86 13.63 10.19
CA SER A 18 7.78 14.28 10.91
C SER A 18 7.73 15.76 10.53
N ALA A 19 6.65 16.20 9.91
CA ALA A 19 6.40 17.61 9.64
C ALA A 19 5.26 18.11 10.54
N GLN A 20 5.47 19.25 11.21
CA GLN A 20 4.46 19.93 12.00
C GLN A 20 3.94 21.13 11.23
N VAL A 21 2.67 21.08 10.79
CA VAL A 21 1.98 22.21 10.18
C VAL A 21 0.72 22.47 10.99
N GLY A 22 0.61 23.65 11.61
CA GLY A 22 -0.60 24.06 12.33
C GLY A 22 -1.01 23.18 13.53
N GLY A 23 -0.06 22.49 14.16
CA GLY A 23 -0.34 21.58 15.29
C GLY A 23 -0.65 20.13 14.92
N TYR A 24 -0.64 19.79 13.64
CA TYR A 24 -0.84 18.41 13.16
C TYR A 24 0.50 17.74 12.86
N PHE A 25 0.71 16.55 13.43
CA PHE A 25 1.90 15.72 13.21
C PHE A 25 1.65 14.80 12.00
N PHE A 26 2.40 15.03 10.92
CA PHE A 26 2.33 14.19 9.73
C PHE A 26 3.57 13.29 9.65
N GLU A 27 3.36 11.98 9.76
CA GLU A 27 4.36 10.98 9.39
C GLU A 27 4.20 10.65 7.91
N LEU A 28 5.03 11.27 7.07
CA LEU A 28 5.05 11.02 5.63
C LEU A 28 6.06 9.91 5.32
N PRO A 29 5.65 8.82 4.65
CA PRO A 29 6.60 7.80 4.24
C PRO A 29 7.63 8.41 3.27
N PRO A 30 8.91 8.03 3.34
CA PRO A 30 9.97 8.60 2.50
C PRO A 30 9.69 8.52 0.98
N ALA A 31 8.96 7.50 0.53
CA ALA A 31 8.55 7.36 -0.86
C ALA A 31 7.49 8.39 -1.29
N LEU A 32 6.64 8.83 -0.36
CA LEU A 32 5.68 9.91 -0.62
C LEU A 32 6.38 11.26 -0.66
N LEU A 33 7.35 11.47 0.25
CA LEU A 33 8.18 12.65 0.22
C LEU A 33 8.94 12.76 -1.11
N GLU A 34 9.58 11.67 -1.56
CA GLU A 34 10.24 11.60 -2.86
C GLU A 34 9.30 12.02 -3.99
N TYR A 35 8.09 11.43 -4.04
CA TYR A 35 7.09 11.81 -5.04
C TYR A 35 6.70 13.29 -4.99
N LEU A 36 6.52 13.88 -3.80
CA LEU A 36 6.14 15.29 -3.67
C LEU A 36 7.23 16.24 -4.18
N TYR A 37 8.50 15.86 -4.08
CA TYR A 37 9.63 16.69 -4.53
C TYR A 37 10.03 16.42 -5.99
N THR A 38 9.90 15.19 -6.48
CA THR A 38 10.42 14.79 -7.80
C THR A 38 9.34 14.38 -8.80
N PHE A 39 8.11 14.16 -8.33
CA PHE A 39 7.02 13.52 -9.09
C PHE A 39 7.36 12.09 -9.59
N GLU A 40 8.42 11.48 -9.07
CA GLU A 40 8.85 10.13 -9.42
C GLU A 40 8.44 9.09 -8.37
N ILE A 41 8.35 7.82 -8.79
CA ILE A 41 8.01 6.67 -7.92
C ILE A 41 9.09 5.58 -8.00
N SER A 42 10.34 6.00 -8.17
CA SER A 42 11.51 5.14 -8.44
C SER A 42 11.71 4.07 -7.36
N ARG A 43 11.38 4.35 -6.10
CA ARG A 43 11.42 3.36 -5.01
C ARG A 43 10.28 2.34 -5.09
N ALA A 44 9.07 2.78 -5.43
CA ALA A 44 7.91 1.91 -5.59
C ALA A 44 8.09 0.90 -6.74
N VAL A 45 8.78 1.31 -7.81
CA VAL A 45 9.13 0.43 -8.94
C VAL A 45 9.98 -0.77 -8.52
N LYS A 46 10.85 -0.59 -7.53
CA LYS A 46 11.83 -1.61 -7.10
C LYS A 46 11.28 -2.57 -6.06
N SER A 47 10.25 -2.18 -5.31
CA SER A 47 9.77 -2.97 -4.17
C SER A 47 8.24 -2.98 -4.11
N PRO A 48 7.60 -4.18 -4.11
CA PRO A 48 6.15 -4.29 -3.99
C PRO A 48 5.65 -3.75 -2.66
N LYS A 49 6.43 -3.90 -1.57
CA LYS A 49 6.09 -3.34 -0.27
C LYS A 49 5.99 -1.82 -0.33
N VAL A 50 7.01 -1.16 -0.88
CA VAL A 50 7.03 0.30 -1.00
C VAL A 50 5.91 0.81 -1.91
N ALA A 51 5.60 0.10 -3.00
CA ALA A 51 4.50 0.46 -3.88
C ALA A 51 3.15 0.42 -3.17
N VAL A 52 2.89 -0.63 -2.39
CA VAL A 52 1.64 -0.77 -1.65
C VAL A 52 1.56 0.24 -0.51
N ASP A 53 2.63 0.42 0.27
CA ASP A 53 2.68 1.44 1.32
C ASP A 53 2.41 2.84 0.75
N LEU A 54 2.99 3.14 -0.42
CA LEU A 54 2.77 4.41 -1.11
C LEU A 54 1.35 4.53 -1.67
N PHE A 55 0.75 3.43 -2.13
CA PHE A 55 -0.64 3.41 -2.60
C PHE A 55 -1.62 3.67 -1.44
N VAL A 56 -1.39 3.02 -0.29
CA VAL A 56 -2.17 3.24 0.94
C VAL A 56 -2.02 4.69 1.41
N ALA A 57 -0.80 5.24 1.37
CA ALA A 57 -0.56 6.64 1.71
C ALA A 57 -1.24 7.60 0.72
N ALA A 58 -1.14 7.34 -0.58
CA ALA A 58 -1.81 8.13 -1.61
C ALA A 58 -3.32 8.17 -1.39
N ASN A 59 -3.92 7.04 -1.01
CA ASN A 59 -5.32 6.99 -0.65
C ASN A 59 -5.63 7.75 0.65
N LYS A 60 -4.80 7.60 1.69
CA LYS A 60 -4.97 8.29 2.98
C LYS A 60 -4.93 9.82 2.85
N TYR A 61 -4.06 10.32 1.97
CA TYR A 61 -3.88 11.75 1.72
C TYR A 61 -4.66 12.24 0.48
N GLU A 62 -5.53 11.41 -0.09
CA GLU A 62 -6.40 11.74 -1.23
C GLU A 62 -5.66 12.26 -2.48
N ILE A 63 -4.44 11.76 -2.72
CA ILE A 63 -3.59 12.14 -3.85
C ILE A 63 -3.94 11.27 -5.06
N GLN A 64 -5.07 11.58 -5.71
CA GLN A 64 -5.59 10.83 -6.86
C GLN A 64 -4.56 10.59 -7.98
N PRO A 65 -3.78 11.58 -8.45
CA PRO A 65 -2.81 11.36 -9.52
C PRO A 65 -1.72 10.32 -9.17
N LEU A 66 -1.34 10.25 -7.90
CA LEU A 66 -0.39 9.26 -7.42
C LEU A 66 -1.03 7.87 -7.33
N GLN A 67 -2.28 7.81 -6.85
CA GLN A 67 -3.05 6.57 -6.78
C GLN A 67 -3.23 5.93 -8.16
N ASP A 68 -3.63 6.71 -9.17
CA ASP A 68 -3.78 6.25 -10.55
C ASP A 68 -2.45 5.78 -11.15
N LYS A 69 -1.38 6.55 -10.93
CA LYS A 69 -0.03 6.20 -11.39
C LYS A 69 0.45 4.87 -10.80
N LEU A 70 0.19 4.65 -9.51
CA LEU A 70 0.53 3.41 -8.82
C LEU A 70 -0.36 2.25 -9.24
N ALA A 71 -1.66 2.48 -9.40
CA ALA A 71 -2.60 1.45 -9.88
C ALA A 71 -2.18 0.92 -11.25
N LYS A 72 -1.90 1.82 -12.20
CA LYS A 72 -1.42 1.45 -13.53
C LYS A 72 -0.11 0.68 -13.46
N MET A 73 0.86 1.17 -12.70
CA MET A 73 2.14 0.47 -12.51
C MET A 73 1.93 -0.93 -11.93
N ILE A 74 1.08 -1.09 -10.91
CA ILE A 74 0.79 -2.38 -10.27
C ILE A 74 0.16 -3.35 -11.28
N LEU A 75 -0.79 -2.90 -12.09
CA LEU A 75 -1.46 -3.71 -13.10
C LEU A 75 -0.47 -4.24 -14.17
N GLU A 76 0.50 -3.41 -14.56
CA GLU A 76 1.54 -3.76 -15.54
C GLU A 76 2.58 -4.77 -14.99
N ARG A 77 2.70 -4.95 -13.67
CA ARG A 77 3.68 -5.88 -13.08
C ARG A 77 3.31 -7.34 -13.31
N ARG A 78 4.33 -8.19 -13.48
CA ARG A 78 4.17 -9.64 -13.53
C ARG A 78 3.86 -10.20 -12.14
N ILE A 79 3.15 -11.32 -12.08
CA ILE A 79 2.72 -11.96 -10.82
C ILE A 79 3.91 -12.26 -9.87
N GLY A 80 5.05 -12.69 -10.41
CA GLY A 80 6.25 -12.99 -9.61
C GLY A 80 6.92 -11.77 -8.94
N TRP A 81 6.50 -10.54 -9.26
CA TRP A 81 6.97 -9.34 -8.59
C TRP A 81 6.30 -9.12 -7.22
N PHE A 82 5.17 -9.77 -6.98
CA PHE A 82 4.38 -9.57 -5.78
C PHE A 82 4.84 -10.46 -4.63
N HIS A 83 4.75 -9.93 -3.42
CA HIS A 83 4.88 -10.69 -2.18
C HIS A 83 3.52 -10.84 -1.52
N ILE A 84 3.34 -11.92 -0.74
CA ILE A 84 2.04 -12.24 -0.12
C ILE A 84 1.57 -11.11 0.80
N THR A 85 2.39 -10.68 1.77
CA THR A 85 1.98 -9.66 2.74
C THR A 85 1.57 -8.32 2.09
N PRO A 86 2.38 -7.69 1.21
CA PRO A 86 1.95 -6.48 0.51
C PRO A 86 0.70 -6.68 -0.37
N THR A 87 0.51 -7.88 -0.93
CA THR A 87 -0.69 -8.17 -1.74
C THR A 87 -1.95 -8.18 -0.88
N LEU A 88 -1.86 -8.68 0.37
CA LEU A 88 -2.95 -8.63 1.33
C LEU A 88 -3.26 -7.20 1.80
N ASP A 89 -2.24 -6.39 2.06
CA ASP A 89 -2.42 -4.97 2.39
C ASP A 89 -3.09 -4.21 1.24
N LEU A 90 -2.70 -4.49 0.00
CA LEU A 90 -3.32 -3.92 -1.19
C LEU A 90 -4.79 -4.35 -1.31
N PHE A 91 -5.10 -5.63 -1.05
CA PHE A 91 -6.48 -6.12 -1.04
C PHE A 91 -7.35 -5.35 -0.04
N LEU A 92 -6.86 -5.19 1.20
CA LEU A 92 -7.57 -4.47 2.24
C LEU A 92 -7.80 -2.99 1.88
N CYS A 93 -6.81 -2.37 1.25
CA CYS A 93 -6.93 -1.00 0.77
C CYS A 93 -8.00 -0.89 -0.33
N VAL A 94 -7.87 -1.68 -1.40
CA VAL A 94 -8.75 -1.63 -2.58
C VAL A 94 -10.19 -2.05 -2.24
N ARG A 95 -10.38 -2.93 -1.24
CA ARG A 95 -11.72 -3.31 -0.75
C ARG A 95 -12.49 -2.12 -0.18
N LYS A 96 -11.80 -1.17 0.48
CA LYS A 96 -12.41 0.03 1.05
C LYS A 96 -12.67 1.13 -0.01
N LEU A 97 -12.14 0.96 -1.22
CA LEU A 97 -12.35 1.90 -2.31
C LEU A 97 -13.70 1.65 -3.00
N GLY A 98 -14.29 2.71 -3.53
CA GLY A 98 -15.48 2.63 -4.36
C GLY A 98 -15.26 1.79 -5.63
N LYS A 99 -16.37 1.39 -6.26
CA LYS A 99 -16.33 0.65 -7.53
C LYS A 99 -15.87 1.57 -8.66
N THR A 100 -14.72 1.26 -9.23
CA THR A 100 -14.18 1.88 -10.45
C THR A 100 -13.56 0.78 -11.30
N THR A 101 -13.48 0.98 -12.62
CA THR A 101 -12.87 0.01 -13.54
C THR A 101 -11.46 -0.39 -13.09
N THR A 102 -10.63 0.60 -12.73
CA THR A 102 -9.26 0.38 -12.23
C THR A 102 -9.23 -0.44 -10.95
N ASN A 103 -10.14 -0.17 -10.01
CA ASN A 103 -10.20 -0.92 -8.75
C ASN A 103 -10.65 -2.36 -8.97
N ASP A 104 -11.57 -2.62 -9.89
CA ASP A 104 -12.00 -3.97 -10.24
C ASP A 104 -10.92 -4.77 -10.99
N GLU A 105 -10.10 -4.09 -11.81
CA GLU A 105 -8.90 -4.69 -12.41
C GLU A 105 -7.84 -5.01 -11.35
N LEU A 106 -7.62 -4.12 -10.39
CA LEU A 106 -6.71 -4.37 -9.26
C LEU A 106 -7.19 -5.56 -8.43
N LYS A 107 -8.49 -5.65 -8.12
CA LYS A 107 -9.07 -6.80 -7.41
C LYS A 107 -8.84 -8.11 -8.16
N ARG A 108 -9.05 -8.12 -9.48
CA ARG A 108 -8.76 -9.30 -10.32
C ARG A 108 -7.28 -9.67 -10.28
N LYS A 109 -6.39 -8.69 -10.45
CA LYS A 109 -4.93 -8.91 -10.40
C LYS A 109 -4.48 -9.49 -9.06
N ILE A 110 -5.00 -8.94 -7.96
CA ILE A 110 -4.75 -9.44 -6.60
C ILE A 110 -5.22 -10.89 -6.46
N GLY A 111 -6.43 -11.20 -6.93
CA GLY A 111 -6.95 -12.57 -6.95
C GLY A 111 -6.02 -13.55 -7.69
N GLN A 112 -5.52 -13.17 -8.87
CA GLN A 112 -4.57 -13.98 -9.64
C GLN A 112 -3.25 -14.19 -8.90
N VAL A 113 -2.70 -13.13 -8.28
CA VAL A 113 -1.46 -13.22 -7.49
C VAL A 113 -1.65 -14.16 -6.30
N LEU A 114 -2.79 -14.08 -5.63
CA LEU A 114 -3.09 -14.95 -4.49
C LEU A 114 -3.32 -16.40 -4.92
N LYS A 115 -4.05 -16.63 -6.02
CA LYS A 115 -4.22 -17.98 -6.59
C LYS A 115 -2.88 -18.61 -6.97
N TRP A 116 -1.97 -17.82 -7.56
CA TRP A 116 -0.62 -18.28 -7.92
C TRP A 116 0.24 -18.69 -6.73
N ASN A 117 0.17 -17.95 -5.62
CA ASN A 117 0.95 -18.27 -4.42
C ASN A 117 0.42 -19.49 -3.65
N GLY A 118 -0.79 -19.96 -3.93
CA GLY A 118 -1.39 -21.10 -3.27
C GLY A 118 -2.04 -20.74 -1.94
N LYS A 119 -3.24 -21.31 -1.71
CA LYS A 119 -4.08 -20.99 -0.56
C LYS A 119 -3.42 -21.30 0.78
N GLU A 120 -2.68 -22.39 0.88
CA GLU A 120 -2.01 -22.81 2.13
C GLU A 120 -0.93 -21.82 2.56
N LEU A 121 -0.10 -21.35 1.62
CA LEU A 121 0.94 -20.36 1.89
C LEU A 121 0.35 -19.02 2.33
N ILE A 122 -0.81 -18.63 1.79
CA ILE A 122 -1.52 -17.42 2.23
C ILE A 122 -2.06 -17.61 3.65
N MET A 123 -2.71 -18.74 3.94
CA MET A 123 -3.31 -19.00 5.25
C MET A 123 -2.27 -19.09 6.38
N GLN A 124 -1.04 -19.50 6.06
CA GLN A 124 0.09 -19.52 6.98
C GLN A 124 0.80 -18.17 7.12
N SER A 125 0.52 -17.19 6.27
CA SER A 125 1.18 -15.90 6.32
C SER A 125 0.72 -15.08 7.54
N GLU A 126 1.65 -14.36 8.16
CA GLU A 126 1.35 -13.44 9.26
C GLU A 126 0.30 -12.39 8.86
N GLY A 127 0.32 -11.96 7.59
CA GLY A 127 -0.65 -11.01 7.05
C GLY A 127 -2.08 -11.56 7.08
N TYR A 128 -2.27 -12.84 6.73
CA TYR A 128 -3.58 -13.47 6.81
C TYR A 128 -4.04 -13.70 8.25
N GLN A 129 -3.13 -14.10 9.13
CA GLN A 129 -3.45 -14.27 10.56
C GLN A 129 -3.93 -12.97 11.20
N ARG A 130 -3.25 -11.85 10.92
CA ARG A 130 -3.72 -10.51 11.36
C ARG A 130 -5.08 -10.19 10.77
N LEU A 131 -5.27 -10.44 9.48
CA LEU A 131 -6.52 -10.16 8.78
C LEU A 131 -7.71 -10.94 9.37
N VAL A 132 -7.52 -12.20 9.78
CA VAL A 132 -8.57 -12.99 10.46
C VAL A 132 -8.92 -12.41 11.83
N VAL A 133 -7.95 -11.88 12.57
CA VAL A 133 -8.16 -11.29 13.90
C VAL A 133 -8.85 -9.93 13.79
N ASP A 134 -8.40 -9.08 12.87
CA ASP A 134 -8.92 -7.72 12.70
C ASP A 134 -10.26 -7.66 11.96
N ASP A 135 -10.45 -8.49 10.93
CA ASP A 135 -11.66 -8.46 10.08
C ASP A 135 -11.94 -9.81 9.41
N VAL A 136 -12.72 -10.64 10.11
CA VAL A 136 -13.16 -11.96 9.63
C VAL A 136 -13.94 -11.88 8.30
N ASN A 137 -14.65 -10.79 8.03
CA ASN A 137 -15.36 -10.63 6.75
C ASN A 137 -14.38 -10.38 5.60
N ALA A 138 -13.31 -9.62 5.84
CA ALA A 138 -12.22 -9.48 4.88
C ALA A 138 -11.60 -10.84 4.53
N ALA A 139 -11.42 -11.71 5.52
CA ALA A 139 -10.84 -13.04 5.31
C ALA A 139 -11.74 -13.93 4.44
N LYS A 140 -13.06 -13.84 4.64
CA LYS A 140 -14.05 -14.56 3.83
C LYS A 140 -14.06 -14.05 2.38
N GLU A 141 -14.07 -12.74 2.19
CA GLU A 141 -14.01 -12.13 0.86
C GLU A 141 -12.72 -12.49 0.13
N LEU A 142 -11.58 -12.49 0.84
CA LEU A 142 -10.30 -12.93 0.30
C LEU A 142 -10.36 -14.40 -0.16
N CYS A 143 -10.90 -15.30 0.66
CA CYS A 143 -11.07 -16.71 0.30
C CYS A 143 -11.97 -16.89 -0.92
N ALA A 144 -13.03 -16.09 -1.03
CA ALA A 144 -13.92 -16.10 -2.20
C ALA A 144 -13.18 -15.59 -3.45
N ALA A 145 -12.43 -14.50 -3.33
CA ALA A 145 -11.64 -13.91 -4.42
C ALA A 145 -10.56 -14.85 -4.95
N ILE A 146 -9.91 -15.63 -4.07
CA ILE A 146 -8.94 -16.66 -4.48
C ILE A 146 -9.64 -17.78 -5.27
N SER A 147 -10.85 -18.15 -4.87
CA SER A 147 -11.61 -19.23 -5.50
C SER A 147 -12.26 -18.82 -6.83
N SER A 148 -12.53 -17.52 -7.04
CA SER A 148 -13.18 -16.99 -8.24
C SER A 148 -12.25 -16.34 -9.25
N ALA A 149 -10.96 -16.20 -8.93
CA ALA A 149 -9.96 -15.65 -9.84
C ALA A 149 -9.65 -16.67 -10.95
N ASP A 150 -10.39 -16.63 -12.05
CA ASP A 150 -10.05 -17.32 -13.30
C ASP A 150 -9.33 -16.38 -14.28
#